data_AF-A0A319BH05-F1
#
_entry.id   AF-A0A319BH05-F1
#
_cell.length_a   1.000
_cell.length_b   1.000
_cell.length_c   1.000
_cell.angle_alpha   90.00
_cell.angle_beta   90.00
_cell.angle_gamma   90.00
#
_symmetry.space_group_name_H-M   'P 1'
#
loop_
_entity.id
_entity.type
_entity.pdbx_description
1 polymer ?
#
loop_
_entity_poly.entity_id
_entity_poly.type
_entity_poly.pdbx_seq_one_letter_code
_entity_poly.pdbx_strand_id
1 'polypeptide(L)'
;MKLFMISTIMTIMLPALAAPTGEGQDTPITGLGTRGVASGCYPFASPRCGLSETYCQCADGRFYEYNGRKGCNPPGRIISESVTGIPGYTCT
;
A
#
# COMPACT_ATOMS: atom_id res chain seq x y z
N MET A 1 50.40 -40.44 -4.52
CA MET A 1 49.79 -39.45 -3.60
C MET A 1 48.47 -39.01 -4.23
N LYS A 2 47.34 -39.53 -3.72
CA LYS A 2 46.00 -39.27 -4.29
C LYS A 2 45.35 -38.21 -3.39
N LEU A 3 45.17 -37.00 -3.90
CA LEU A 3 44.62 -35.86 -3.15
C LEU A 3 43.16 -36.13 -2.76
N PHE A 4 42.85 -36.02 -1.46
CA PHE A 4 41.51 -35.94 -0.93
C PHE A 4 41.01 -34.50 -1.03
N MET A 5 40.09 -34.23 -1.95
CA MET A 5 39.35 -32.96 -2.05
C MET A 5 38.02 -33.12 -1.30
N ILE A 6 38.00 -32.69 -0.03
CA ILE A 6 36.81 -32.63 0.81
C ILE A 6 36.21 -31.23 0.59
N SER A 7 35.14 -31.13 -0.21
CA SER A 7 34.43 -29.86 -0.45
C SER A 7 33.17 -29.81 0.40
N THR A 8 33.20 -28.92 1.39
CA THR A 8 32.15 -28.65 2.38
C THR A 8 30.98 -27.90 1.74
N ILE A 9 29.79 -28.49 1.80
CA ILE A 9 28.53 -27.89 1.32
C ILE A 9 28.02 -26.96 2.42
N MET A 10 28.18 -25.66 2.25
CA MET A 10 27.69 -24.64 3.18
C MET A 10 26.28 -24.22 2.76
N THR A 11 25.25 -24.77 3.42
CA THR A 11 23.85 -24.40 3.24
C THR A 11 23.56 -23.07 3.91
N ILE A 12 23.21 -22.07 3.13
CA ILE A 12 22.82 -20.73 3.59
C ILE A 12 21.32 -20.77 3.90
N MET A 13 20.95 -20.61 5.17
CA MET A 13 19.54 -20.47 5.58
C MET A 13 19.04 -19.05 5.25
N LEU A 14 17.96 -18.96 4.48
CA LEU A 14 17.21 -17.72 4.24
C LEU A 14 16.43 -17.33 5.52
N PRO A 15 16.51 -16.07 5.99
CA PRO A 15 15.51 -15.54 6.90
C PRO A 15 14.31 -15.06 6.07
N ALA A 16 13.22 -15.84 6.06
CA ALA A 16 11.91 -15.34 5.64
C ALA A 16 11.40 -14.40 6.74
N LEU A 17 11.60 -13.09 6.59
CA LEU A 17 10.87 -12.13 7.41
C LEU A 17 9.41 -12.17 7.00
N ALA A 18 8.58 -12.52 7.98
CA ALA A 18 7.13 -12.60 7.89
C ALA A 18 6.54 -11.30 7.33
N ALA A 19 5.61 -11.45 6.38
CA ALA A 19 4.75 -10.36 5.93
C ALA A 19 3.83 -9.91 7.08
N PRO A 20 3.55 -8.60 7.22
CA PRO A 20 2.53 -8.14 8.14
C PRO A 20 1.17 -8.71 7.71
N THR A 21 0.60 -9.56 8.56
CA THR A 21 -0.83 -9.91 8.51
C THR A 21 -1.58 -8.74 9.14
N GLY A 22 -1.91 -7.76 8.31
CA GLY A 22 -2.91 -6.74 8.62
C GLY A 22 -4.26 -7.25 8.14
N GLU A 23 -5.02 -7.86 9.03
CA GLU A 23 -6.41 -8.24 8.77
C GLU A 23 -7.27 -6.97 8.80
N GLY A 24 -7.91 -6.65 7.67
CA GLY A 24 -8.84 -5.53 7.60
C GLY A 24 -8.98 -4.86 6.23
N GLN A 25 -9.40 -5.60 5.20
CA GLN A 25 -10.47 -5.16 4.27
C GLN A 25 -10.76 -6.24 3.21
N ASP A 26 -11.79 -7.03 3.48
CA ASP A 26 -12.60 -7.65 2.45
C ASP A 26 -13.21 -6.54 1.58
N THR A 27 -12.55 -6.25 0.46
CA THR A 27 -13.11 -6.34 -0.90
C THR A 27 -11.96 -6.07 -1.88
N PRO A 28 -11.28 -7.10 -2.41
CA PRO A 28 -10.62 -6.93 -3.68
C PRO A 28 -11.73 -6.71 -4.71
N ILE A 29 -11.92 -5.47 -5.16
CA ILE A 29 -12.70 -5.18 -6.36
C ILE A 29 -11.95 -5.85 -7.51
N THR A 30 -12.24 -7.13 -7.70
CA THR A 30 -11.83 -7.95 -8.85
C THR A 30 -12.53 -7.35 -10.06
N GLY A 31 -11.94 -6.32 -10.67
CA GLY A 31 -12.59 -5.66 -11.79
C GLY A 31 -12.10 -4.28 -12.24
N LEU A 32 -11.11 -3.65 -11.61
CA LEU A 32 -10.45 -2.47 -12.20
C LEU A 32 -9.04 -2.84 -12.64
N GLY A 33 -8.94 -3.31 -13.89
CA GLY A 33 -7.68 -3.62 -14.53
C GLY A 33 -6.67 -2.49 -14.32
N THR A 34 -5.46 -2.91 -13.97
CA THR A 34 -4.13 -2.29 -14.16
C THR A 34 -4.02 -1.14 -15.18
N ARG A 35 -4.80 -0.08 -14.99
CA ARG A 35 -4.55 1.26 -15.54
C ARG A 35 -3.60 1.92 -14.56
N GLY A 36 -2.36 1.42 -14.53
CA GLY A 36 -1.31 1.93 -13.67
C GLY A 36 -1.13 3.42 -13.91
N VAL A 37 -1.71 4.24 -13.04
CA VAL A 37 -1.39 5.66 -12.97
C VAL A 37 0.05 5.77 -12.50
N ALA A 38 0.86 6.62 -13.14
CA ALA A 38 2.29 6.75 -12.84
C ALA A 38 2.57 7.04 -11.35
N SER A 39 1.60 7.64 -10.64
CA SER A 39 1.65 7.92 -9.20
C SER A 39 1.37 6.72 -8.29
N GLY A 40 0.72 5.66 -8.77
CA GLY A 40 0.27 4.54 -7.93
C GLY A 40 -0.81 4.92 -6.90
N CYS A 41 -1.55 6.01 -7.13
CA CYS A 41 -2.55 6.54 -6.20
C CYS A 41 -3.96 6.52 -6.78
N TYR A 42 -4.95 6.16 -5.96
CA TYR A 42 -6.34 5.98 -6.38
C TYR A 42 -7.29 6.82 -5.52
N PRO A 43 -8.42 7.30 -6.07
CA PRO A 43 -9.42 8.00 -5.29
C PRO A 43 -9.98 7.11 -4.16
N PHE A 44 -10.04 7.66 -2.96
CA PHE A 44 -10.56 7.05 -1.75
C PHE A 44 -11.64 7.96 -1.16
N ALA A 45 -12.80 7.38 -0.85
CA ALA A 45 -13.87 8.06 -0.15
C ALA A 45 -14.54 7.07 0.81
N SER A 46 -14.85 7.53 2.02
CA SER A 46 -15.55 6.72 3.01
C SER A 46 -16.61 7.56 3.72
N PRO A 47 -17.74 7.87 3.04
CA PRO A 47 -18.80 8.69 3.61
C PRO A 47 -19.47 8.04 4.82
N ARG A 48 -19.47 6.70 4.89
CA ARG A 48 -19.94 5.96 6.08
C ARG A 48 -19.05 6.16 7.30
N CYS A 49 -17.80 6.60 7.08
CA CYS A 49 -16.80 6.86 8.10
C CYS A 49 -16.53 8.35 8.28
N GLY A 50 -17.50 9.22 7.99
CA GLY A 50 -17.41 10.66 8.24
C GLY A 50 -16.60 11.46 7.22
N LEU A 51 -16.03 10.80 6.20
CA LEU A 51 -15.29 11.49 5.15
C LEU A 51 -16.24 12.06 4.10
N SER A 52 -16.47 13.37 4.18
CA SER A 52 -17.30 14.12 3.24
C SER A 52 -16.60 14.42 1.91
N GLU A 53 -15.29 14.25 1.84
CA GLU A 53 -14.46 14.56 0.67
C GLU A 53 -13.80 13.30 0.08
N THR A 54 -13.31 13.43 -1.15
CA THR A 54 -12.48 12.41 -1.79
C THR A 54 -11.01 12.71 -1.53
N TYR A 55 -10.25 11.68 -1.17
CA TYR A 55 -8.81 11.70 -0.97
C TYR A 55 -8.13 10.77 -1.98
N CYS A 56 -6.81 10.74 -1.97
CA CYS A 56 -6.01 9.82 -2.77
C CYS A 56 -5.27 8.86 -1.85
N GLN A 57 -5.52 7.55 -1.98
CA GLN A 57 -4.75 6.51 -1.30
C GLN A 57 -3.68 5.99 -2.25
N CYS A 58 -2.42 6.06 -1.84
CA CYS A 58 -1.28 5.59 -2.63
C CYS A 58 -0.82 4.19 -2.19
N ALA A 59 -0.02 3.54 -3.04
CA ALA A 59 0.53 2.21 -2.77
C ALA A 59 1.42 2.12 -1.51
N ASP A 60 1.91 3.26 -1.00
CA ASP A 60 2.65 3.35 0.26
C ASP A 60 1.73 3.38 1.51
N GLY A 61 0.41 3.33 1.32
CA GLY A 61 -0.59 3.37 2.40
C GLY A 61 -0.94 4.77 2.89
N ARG A 62 -0.26 5.81 2.39
CA ARG A 62 -0.49 7.20 2.77
C ARG A 62 -1.66 7.81 2.00
N PHE A 63 -2.23 8.84 2.61
CA PHE A 63 -3.37 9.56 2.08
C PHE A 63 -2.98 10.98 1.71
N TYR A 64 -3.43 11.41 0.53
CA TYR A 64 -3.13 12.70 -0.07
C TYR A 64 -4.41 13.42 -0.47
N GLU A 65 -4.29 14.73 -0.69
CA GLU A 65 -5.37 15.52 -1.26
C GLU A 65 -5.69 15.10 -2.69
N TYR A 66 -6.98 15.16 -3.01
CA TYR A 66 -7.46 15.02 -4.37
C TYR A 66 -7.10 16.27 -5.18
N ASN A 67 -6.35 16.10 -6.28
CA ASN A 67 -5.79 17.21 -7.06
C ASN A 67 -6.80 17.75 -8.10
N GLY A 68 -8.00 18.13 -7.65
CA GLY A 68 -9.05 18.69 -8.50
C GLY A 68 -9.24 17.92 -9.82
N ARG A 69 -8.98 18.57 -10.95
CA ARG A 69 -9.11 17.94 -12.29
C ARG A 69 -8.03 16.90 -12.61
N LYS A 70 -6.88 16.94 -11.93
CA LYS A 70 -5.79 15.95 -12.08
C LYS A 70 -6.02 14.69 -11.24
N GLY A 71 -6.97 14.73 -10.30
CA GLY A 71 -7.33 13.61 -9.45
C GLY A 71 -6.16 13.10 -8.61
N CYS A 72 -5.87 11.80 -8.71
CA CYS A 72 -4.77 11.17 -7.96
C CYS A 72 -3.52 10.94 -8.80
N ASN A 73 -3.43 11.55 -9.99
CA ASN A 73 -2.27 11.38 -10.87
C ASN A 73 -1.88 12.72 -11.55
N PRO A 74 -1.01 13.54 -10.93
CA PRO A 74 -0.38 13.33 -9.61
C PRO A 74 -1.32 13.70 -8.45
N PRO A 75 -1.15 13.10 -7.26
CA PRO A 75 -1.88 13.50 -6.07
C PRO A 75 -1.48 14.91 -5.59
N GLY A 76 -2.24 15.47 -4.65
CA GLY A 76 -1.91 16.72 -3.96
C GLY A 76 -0.92 16.51 -2.82
N ARG A 77 -1.06 17.30 -1.74
CA ARG A 77 -0.19 17.18 -0.56
C ARG A 77 -0.57 15.98 0.30
N ILE A 78 0.37 15.49 1.10
CA ILE A 78 0.10 14.47 2.11
C ILE A 78 -0.85 15.02 3.18
N ILE A 79 -1.83 14.20 3.57
CA ILE A 79 -2.78 14.47 4.63
C ILE A 79 -2.43 13.63 5.85
N SER A 80 -2.19 12.34 5.62
CA SER A 80 -1.92 11.40 6.70
C SER A 80 -1.15 10.18 6.23
N GLU A 81 -0.52 9.50 7.17
CA GLU A 81 0.16 8.22 6.94
C GLU A 81 -0.78 7.02 7.02
N SER A 82 -2.03 7.23 7.48
CA SER A 82 -3.05 6.19 7.62
C SER A 82 -4.46 6.75 7.51
N VAL A 83 -5.46 5.88 7.33
CA VAL A 83 -6.87 6.28 7.16
C VAL A 83 -7.44 6.93 8.42
N THR A 84 -7.00 6.48 9.60
CA THR A 84 -7.46 6.99 10.90
C THR A 84 -6.92 8.38 11.22
N GLY A 85 -5.83 8.80 10.56
CA GLY A 85 -5.31 10.15 10.69
C GLY A 85 -5.91 11.14 9.69
N ILE A 86 -6.88 10.75 8.85
CA ILE A 86 -7.62 11.68 8.00
C ILE A 86 -8.59 12.48 8.90
N PRO A 87 -8.55 13.82 8.85
CA PRO A 87 -9.50 14.65 9.60
C PRO A 87 -10.95 14.29 9.27
N GLY A 88 -11.74 14.00 10.30
CA GLY A 88 -13.15 13.63 10.16
C GLY A 88 -13.41 12.13 9.96
N TYR A 89 -12.38 11.28 9.95
CA TYR A 89 -12.57 9.84 9.93
C TYR A 89 -13.11 9.33 11.27
N THR A 90 -14.21 8.56 11.24
CA THR A 90 -14.92 8.10 12.45
C THR A 90 -15.01 6.59 12.62
N CYS A 91 -14.56 5.80 11.64
CA CYS A 91 -14.57 4.33 11.73
C CYS A 91 -13.29 3.81 12.38
N THR A 92 -13.17 3.95 13.70
CA THR A 92 -12.03 3.46 14.48
C THR A 92 -12.24 2.03 14.96
#